data_AF-A0A3D9B2L0-F1
#
_entry.id   AF-A0A3D9B2L0-F1
#
_cell.length_a   1.000
_cell.length_b   1.000
_cell.length_c   1.000
_cell.angle_alpha   90.00
_cell.angle_beta   90.00
_cell.angle_gamma   90.00
#
_symmetry.space_group_name_H-M   'P 1'
#
loop_
_entity.id
_entity.type
_entity.pdbx_description
1 polymer ?
#
loop_
_entity_poly.entity_id
_entity_poly.type
_entity_poly.pdbx_seq_one_letter_code
_entity_poly.pdbx_strand_id
1 'polypeptide(L)' 'MPTSEDRIKNKIIQVMDQCAAENDNPQQSKEKFAEALAKAVIFEIKNITITATAPNGAVTIISIT' A
#
# COMPACT_ATOMS: atom_id res chain seq x y z
N MET A 1 -7.86 12.03 -8.68
CA MET A 1 -7.67 10.69 -8.07
C MET A 1 -7.22 10.92 -6.63
N PRO A 2 -7.73 10.21 -5.63
CA PRO A 2 -7.18 10.28 -4.29
C PRO A 2 -5.70 9.93 -4.38
N THR A 3 -4.87 10.80 -3.83
CA THR A 3 -3.42 10.64 -3.85
C THR A 3 -3.06 9.29 -3.19
N SER A 4 -1.91 8.70 -3.53
CA SER A 4 -1.43 7.51 -2.83
C SER A 4 -1.42 7.71 -1.31
N GLU A 5 -1.21 8.94 -0.86
CA GLU A 5 -1.29 9.36 0.54
C GLU A 5 -2.69 9.18 1.15
N ASP A 6 -3.76 9.65 0.48
CA ASP A 6 -5.14 9.48 0.96
C ASP A 6 -5.55 8.01 1.05
N ARG A 7 -5.11 7.18 0.08
CA ARG A 7 -5.37 5.73 0.12
C ARG A 7 -4.64 5.04 1.26
N ILE A 8 -3.36 5.37 1.48
CA ILE A 8 -2.58 4.83 2.60
C ILE A 8 -3.23 5.23 3.92
N LYS A 9 -3.58 6.50 4.08
CA LYS A 9 -4.22 7.02 5.29
C LYS A 9 -5.54 6.30 5.60
N ASN A 10 -6.40 6.11 4.60
CA ASN A 10 -7.65 5.37 4.77
C ASN A 10 -7.41 3.90 5.13
N LYS A 11 -6.38 3.27 4.55
CA LYS A 11 -6.01 1.88 4.90
C LYS A 11 -5.52 1.77 6.34
N ILE A 12 -4.72 2.74 6.80
CA ILE A 12 -4.22 2.82 8.17
C ILE A 12 -5.39 2.92 9.16
N ILE A 13 -6.31 3.85 8.93
CA ILE A 13 -7.49 4.05 9.78
C ILE A 13 -8.31 2.75 9.87
N GLN A 14 -8.57 2.11 8.73
CA GLN A 14 -9.34 0.87 8.67
C GLN A 14 -8.71 -0.27 9.48
N VAL A 15 -7.38 -0.40 9.46
CA VAL A 15 -6.65 -1.39 10.25
C VAL A 15 -6.67 -1.01 11.74
N MET A 16 -6.55 0.28 12.07
CA MET A 16 -6.66 0.74 13.46
C MET A 16 -8.05 0.46 14.05
N ASP A 17 -9.12 0.66 13.28
CA ASP A 17 -10.48 0.34 13.70
C ASP A 17 -10.66 -1.17 13.95
N GLN A 18 -10.05 -2.02 13.11
CA GLN A 18 -10.05 -3.47 13.31
C GLN A 18 -9.29 -3.88 14.57
N CYS A 19 -8.13 -3.26 14.83
CA CYS A 19 -7.35 -3.50 16.04
C CYS A 19 -8.03 -2.96 17.30
N ALA A 20 -8.77 -1.84 17.21
CA ALA A 20 -9.53 -1.27 18.32
C ALA A 20 -10.73 -2.14 18.72
N ALA A 21 -11.26 -2.95 17.79
CA ALA A 21 -12.30 -3.93 18.07
C ALA A 21 -11.78 -5.22 18.74
N GLU A 22 -10.46 -5.44 18.75
CA GLU A 22 -9.85 -6.61 19.41
C GLU A 22 -9.65 -6.34 20.92
N ASN A 23 -10.61 -6.81 21.73
CA ASN A 23 -10.60 -6.60 23.18
C ASN A 23 -9.61 -7.49 23.97
N ASP A 24 -9.04 -8.53 23.36
CA ASP A 24 -8.41 -9.63 24.11
C ASP A 24 -6.88 -9.67 24.08
N ASN A 25 -6.20 -9.03 23.12
CA ASN A 25 -4.73 -9.15 23.04
C ASN A 25 -4.03 -7.99 22.31
N PRO A 26 -3.65 -6.91 23.03
CA PRO A 26 -2.99 -5.73 22.48
C PRO A 26 -1.71 -6.04 21.68
N GLN A 27 -0.99 -7.09 22.07
CA GLN A 27 0.24 -7.50 21.40
C GLN A 27 -0.05 -8.06 20.00
N GLN A 28 -1.13 -8.85 19.88
CA GLN A 28 -1.55 -9.43 18.61
C GLN A 28 -2.11 -8.35 17.67
N SER A 29 -2.83 -7.37 18.21
CA SER A 29 -3.32 -6.22 17.44
C SER A 29 -2.17 -5.38 16.91
N LYS A 30 -1.08 -5.21 17.68
CA LYS A 30 0.13 -4.51 17.22
C LYS A 30 0.81 -5.21 16.04
N GLU A 31 0.92 -6.55 16.09
CA GLU A 31 1.49 -7.33 15.00
C GLU A 31 0.61 -7.30 13.74
N LYS A 32 -0.71 -7.46 13.89
CA LYS A 32 -1.68 -7.33 12.79
C LYS A 32 -1.65 -5.95 12.14
N PHE A 33 -1.54 -4.90 12.96
CA PHE A 33 -1.40 -3.53 12.49
C PHE A 33 -0.13 -3.35 11.66
N ALA A 34 1.02 -3.79 12.19
CA ALA A 34 2.31 -3.68 11.50
C ALA A 34 2.32 -4.46 10.18
N GLU A 35 1.76 -5.67 10.15
CA GLU A 35 1.68 -6.49 8.94
C GLU A 35 0.77 -5.85 7.87
N ALA A 36 -0.40 -5.35 8.27
CA ALA A 36 -1.33 -4.71 7.35
C ALA A 36 -0.78 -3.39 6.79
N LEU A 37 -0.07 -2.60 7.61
CA LEU A 37 0.64 -1.40 7.17
C LEU A 37 1.74 -1.75 6.16
N ALA A 38 2.57 -2.74 6.45
CA ALA A 38 3.64 -3.18 5.54
C ALA A 38 3.07 -3.64 4.18
N LYS A 39 1.97 -4.39 4.18
CA LYS A 39 1.27 -4.81 2.96
C LYS A 39 0.71 -3.63 2.18
N ALA A 40 0.11 -2.64 2.86
CA ALA A 40 -0.43 -1.45 2.22
C ALA A 40 0.66 -0.61 1.54
N VAL A 41 1.81 -0.42 2.21
CA VAL A 41 2.97 0.29 1.65
C VAL A 41 3.55 -0.47 0.46
N ILE A 42 3.75 -1.78 0.57
CA ILE A 42 4.23 -2.61 -0.55
C ILE A 42 3.27 -2.57 -1.74
N PHE A 43 1.96 -2.59 -1.50
CA PHE A 43 0.97 -2.49 -2.56
C PHE A 43 1.08 -1.17 -3.32
N GLU A 44 1.30 -0.05 -2.62
CA GLU A 44 1.51 1.25 -3.27
C GLU A 44 2.83 1.31 -4.05
N ILE A 45 3.92 0.75 -3.51
CA ILE A 45 5.20 0.65 -4.23
C ILE A 45 5.05 -0.21 -5.50
N LYS A 46 4.36 -1.35 -5.42
CA LYS A 46 4.13 -2.25 -6.57
C LYS A 46 3.18 -1.67 -7.62
N ASN A 47 2.26 -0.79 -7.23
CA ASN A 47 1.34 -0.11 -8.15
C ASN A 47 1.89 1.21 -8.69
N ILE A 48 3.20 1.45 -8.58
CA ILE A 48 3.86 2.52 -9.33
C ILE A 48 3.55 2.33 -10.81
N THR A 49 2.71 3.22 -11.33
CA THR A 49 2.28 3.19 -12.72
C THR A 49 3.33 3.94 -13.52
N ILE A 50 4.14 3.21 -14.30
CA ILE A 50 5.09 3.82 -15.23
C ILE A 50 4.35 4.11 -16.53
N THR A 51 4.06 5.39 -16.80
CA THR A 51 3.50 5.82 -18.09
C THR A 51 4.65 6.17 -19.04
N ALA A 52 4.91 5.32 -20.04
CA ALA A 52 5.87 5.60 -21.10
C ALA A 52 5.12 5.99 -22.38
N THR A 53 5.44 7.17 -22.93
CA THR A 53 4.90 7.63 -24.21
C THR A 53 6.04 7.69 -25.22
N ALA A 54 6.01 6.84 -26.24
CA ALA A 54 6.97 6.85 -27.33
C ALA A 54 6.24 7.17 -28.64
N PRO A 55 6.31 8.41 -29.16
CA PRO A 55 5.56 8.79 -30.35
C PRO A 55 6.07 8.07 -31.62
N ASN A 56 7.37 7.77 -31.73
CA ASN A 56 7.97 7.25 -32.96
C ASN A 56 9.00 6.11 -32.73
N GLY A 57 8.96 5.38 -31.61
CA GLY A 57 10.00 4.38 -31.28
C GLY A 57 9.53 3.24 -30.37
N ALA A 58 10.32 2.17 -30.29
CA ALA A 58 10.02 1.01 -29.44
C ALA A 58 10.37 1.30 -27.97
N VAL A 59 9.46 0.97 -27.05
CA VAL A 59 9.71 0.99 -25.61
C VAL A 59 10.13 -0.41 -25.17
N THR A 60 11.35 -0.55 -24.66
CA THR A 60 11.83 -1.79 -24.06
C THR A 60 12.04 -1.59 -22.57
N ILE A 61 11.28 -2.33 -21.75
CA ILE A 61 11.46 -2.37 -20.30
C ILE A 61 12.32 -3.59 -19.96
N ILE A 62 13.51 -3.35 -19.38
CA ILE A 62 14.53 -4.38 -19.13
C ILE A 62 14.35 -5.02 -17.73
N SER A 63 13.89 -4.24 -16.74
CA SER A 63 13.56 -4.71 -15.39
C SER A 63 12.60 -3.75 -14.71
N ILE A 64 11.64 -4.28 -13.96
CA ILE A 64 10.89 -3.54 -12.93
C ILE A 64 11.12 -4.32 -11.63
N THR A 65 12.16 -3.95 -10.91
CA THR A 65 12.54 -4.53 -9.62
C THR A 65 12.47 -3.49 -8.53
#